data_AF-A0ABD1DDU8-F1
#
_entry.id   AF-A0ABD1DDU8-F1
#
_cell.length_a   1.000
_cell.length_b   1.000
_cell.length_c   1.000
_cell.angle_alpha   90.00
_cell.angle_beta   90.00
_cell.angle_gamma   90.00
#
_symmetry.space_group_name_H-M   'P 1'
#
loop_
_entity.id
_entity.type
_entity.pdbx_description
1 polymer ?
#
loop_
_entity_poly.entity_id
_entity_poly.type
_entity_poly.pdbx_seq_one_letter_code
_entity_poly.pdbx_strand_id
1 'polypeptide(L)'
;MKVKRSHSSGRSRRSRQQQRKLKKLQKKEAKRERKVAKAQRKALKKQQKEERKAEKRRRKELKRQKRPVDAASSSTVDCGVPLDLMNTRARAPETREEYEARQAIVRRVLDPETGRSRLVKGDGEIIEECVSRERHMDINRQATAGDGAEFQRKSVGWNVG
;
A
#
# COMPACT_ATOMS: atom_id res chain seq x y z
N MET A 1 -56.44 34.65 48.38
CA MET A 1 -55.12 33.97 48.48
C MET A 1 -54.75 33.37 47.12
N LYS A 2 -53.62 33.73 46.51
CA LYS A 2 -53.16 33.18 45.22
C LYS A 2 -51.73 32.65 45.41
N VAL A 3 -51.59 31.32 45.39
CA VAL A 3 -50.32 30.62 45.64
C VAL A 3 -49.40 30.79 44.43
N LYS A 4 -48.28 31.50 44.60
CA LYS A 4 -47.22 31.63 43.59
C LYS A 4 -46.50 30.28 43.43
N ARG A 5 -46.76 29.57 42.34
CA ARG A 5 -46.03 28.34 41.96
C ARG A 5 -44.54 28.66 41.73
N SER A 6 -43.69 28.01 42.50
CA SER A 6 -42.23 28.20 42.51
C SER A 6 -41.58 27.64 41.24
N HIS A 7 -40.78 28.48 40.57
CA HIS A 7 -40.05 28.16 39.33
C HIS A 7 -38.72 27.40 39.57
N SER A 8 -38.59 26.67 40.68
CA SER A 8 -37.32 26.05 41.11
C SER A 8 -36.88 24.85 40.24
N SER A 9 -37.83 24.16 39.60
CA SER A 9 -37.56 22.95 38.81
C SER A 9 -36.83 23.22 37.49
N GLY A 10 -37.01 24.41 36.88
CA GLY A 10 -36.36 24.78 35.61
C GLY A 10 -34.86 25.08 35.74
N ARG A 11 -34.44 25.70 36.85
CA ARG A 11 -33.04 26.09 37.10
C ARG A 11 -32.14 24.88 37.34
N SER A 12 -32.65 23.86 38.06
CA SER A 12 -31.97 22.58 38.30
C SER A 12 -31.78 21.77 37.01
N ARG A 13 -32.80 21.72 36.14
CA ARG A 13 -32.71 21.03 34.83
C ARG A 13 -31.67 21.69 33.91
N ARG A 14 -31.61 23.03 33.88
CA ARG A 14 -30.63 23.78 33.07
C ARG A 14 -29.18 23.53 33.52
N SER A 15 -28.93 23.47 34.84
CA SER A 15 -27.62 23.15 35.40
C SER A 15 -27.17 21.71 35.07
N ARG A 16 -28.06 20.72 35.23
CA ARG A 16 -27.76 19.32 34.84
C ARG A 16 -27.46 19.19 33.34
N GLN A 17 -28.14 19.94 32.49
CA GLN A 17 -27.91 19.94 31.04
C GLN A 17 -26.54 20.55 30.68
N GLN A 18 -26.13 21.63 31.37
CA GLN A 18 -24.80 22.23 31.20
C GLN A 18 -23.68 21.27 31.64
N GLN A 19 -23.82 20.60 32.79
CA GLN A 19 -22.85 19.59 33.24
C GLN A 19 -22.72 18.42 32.26
N ARG A 20 -23.83 17.94 31.68
CA ARG A 20 -23.81 16.90 30.63
C ARG A 20 -23.08 17.36 29.37
N LYS A 21 -23.25 18.60 28.94
CA LYS A 21 -22.53 19.18 27.79
C LYS A 21 -21.03 19.25 28.07
N LEU A 22 -20.62 19.72 29.25
CA LEU A 22 -19.21 19.79 29.66
C LEU A 22 -18.55 18.40 29.64
N LYS A 23 -19.18 17.39 30.25
CA LYS A 23 -18.68 16.01 30.25
C LYS A 23 -18.54 15.43 28.83
N LYS A 24 -19.47 15.77 27.93
CA LYS A 24 -19.41 15.34 26.52
C LYS A 24 -18.23 15.97 25.77
N LEU A 25 -17.93 17.25 26.03
CA LEU A 25 -16.77 17.94 25.46
C LEU A 25 -15.47 17.33 25.96
N GLN A 26 -15.31 17.14 27.28
CA GLN A 26 -14.14 16.50 27.88
C GLN A 26 -13.90 15.08 27.32
N LYS A 27 -14.96 14.27 27.17
CA LYS A 27 -14.84 12.93 26.56
C LYS A 27 -14.41 12.99 25.08
N LYS A 28 -14.83 14.02 24.34
CA LYS A 28 -14.45 14.22 22.93
C LYS A 28 -12.98 14.63 22.82
N GLU A 29 -12.51 15.48 23.72
CA GLU A 29 -11.12 15.95 23.82
C GLU A 29 -10.18 14.80 24.19
N ALA A 30 -10.46 14.06 25.27
CA ALA A 30 -9.68 12.88 25.65
C ALA A 30 -9.60 11.82 24.53
N LYS A 31 -10.68 11.65 23.74
CA LYS A 31 -10.66 10.74 22.57
C LYS A 31 -9.76 11.27 21.46
N ARG A 32 -9.66 12.59 21.26
CA ARG A 32 -8.77 13.21 20.27
C ARG A 32 -7.32 13.09 20.72
N GLU A 33 -7.01 13.43 21.97
CA GLU A 33 -5.67 13.29 22.56
C GLU A 33 -5.16 11.85 22.48
N ARG A 34 -5.98 10.86 22.83
CA ARG A 34 -5.61 9.44 22.70
C ARG A 34 -5.27 9.04 21.26
N LYS A 35 -5.99 9.59 20.26
CA LYS A 35 -5.69 9.34 18.84
C LYS A 35 -4.37 9.99 18.43
N VAL A 36 -4.13 11.24 18.84
CA VAL A 36 -2.89 11.98 18.55
C VAL A 36 -1.70 11.29 19.20
N ALA A 37 -1.78 10.91 20.48
CA ALA A 37 -0.74 10.17 21.18
C ALA A 37 -0.43 8.82 20.51
N LYS A 38 -1.46 8.09 20.06
CA LYS A 38 -1.27 6.83 19.31
C LYS A 38 -0.58 7.06 17.96
N ALA A 39 -0.90 8.16 17.26
CA ALA A 39 -0.26 8.51 16.00
C ALA A 39 1.22 8.93 16.21
N GLN A 40 1.49 9.78 17.20
CA GLN A 40 2.84 10.19 17.58
C GLN A 40 3.71 9.00 17.99
N ARG A 41 3.19 8.08 18.81
CA ARG A 41 3.91 6.85 19.19
C ARG A 41 4.24 5.97 17.98
N LYS A 42 3.33 5.87 17.01
CA LYS A 42 3.59 5.13 15.76
C LYS A 42 4.65 5.82 14.89
N ALA A 43 4.61 7.15 14.79
CA ALA A 43 5.59 7.93 14.05
C ALA A 43 6.99 7.79 14.67
N LEU A 44 7.10 7.95 15.99
CA LEU A 44 8.37 7.77 16.72
C LEU A 44 8.94 6.35 16.54
N LYS A 45 8.09 5.32 16.63
CA LYS A 45 8.51 3.93 16.40
C LYS A 45 8.99 3.70 14.96
N LYS A 46 8.40 4.38 13.97
CA LYS A 46 8.83 4.32 12.57
C LYS A 46 10.18 5.01 12.39
N GLN A 47 10.35 6.21 12.93
CA GLN A 47 11.62 6.96 12.91
C GLN A 47 12.75 6.16 13.55
N GLN A 48 12.58 5.63 14.77
CA GLN A 48 13.58 4.79 15.43
C GLN A 48 13.94 3.54 14.61
N LYS A 49 12.99 2.94 13.89
CA LYS A 49 13.25 1.78 13.03
C LYS A 49 14.07 2.17 11.80
N GLU A 50 13.83 3.35 11.23
CA GLU A 50 14.59 3.89 10.10
C GLU A 50 16.00 4.28 10.52
N GLU A 51 16.18 4.94 11.66
CA GLU A 51 17.49 5.26 12.24
C GLU A 51 18.33 4.01 12.50
N ARG A 52 17.77 2.97 13.15
CA ARG A 52 18.48 1.70 13.35
C ARG A 52 18.89 1.02 12.05
N LYS A 53 18.07 1.13 10.99
CA LYS A 53 18.41 0.62 9.66
C LYS A 53 19.52 1.44 9.01
N ALA A 54 19.45 2.77 9.10
CA ALA A 54 20.45 3.68 8.57
C ALA A 54 21.80 3.49 9.26
N GLU A 55 21.81 3.35 10.59
CA GLU A 55 23.03 3.06 11.37
C GLU A 55 23.63 1.71 10.97
N LYS A 56 22.82 0.66 10.81
CA LYS A 56 23.32 -0.65 10.34
C LYS A 56 23.92 -0.56 8.94
N ARG A 57 23.33 0.24 8.04
CA ARG A 57 23.89 0.52 6.71
C ARG A 57 25.22 1.28 6.82
N ARG A 58 25.29 2.36 7.61
CA ARG A 58 26.51 3.14 7.85
C ARG A 58 27.64 2.29 8.45
N ARG A 59 27.33 1.41 9.40
CA ARG A 59 28.30 0.48 10.00
C ARG A 59 28.86 -0.50 8.97
N LYS A 60 28.01 -1.02 8.06
CA LYS A 60 28.45 -1.88 6.96
C LYS A 60 29.36 -1.12 5.99
N GLU A 61 29.01 0.12 5.66
CA GLU A 61 29.81 0.97 4.77
C GLU A 61 31.19 1.27 5.37
N LEU A 62 31.24 1.65 6.65
CA LEU A 62 32.50 1.89 7.35
C LEU A 62 33.37 0.61 7.42
N LYS A 63 32.75 -0.57 7.60
CA LYS A 63 33.47 -1.85 7.54
C LYS A 63 34.01 -2.13 6.14
N ARG A 64 33.31 -1.73 5.08
CA ARG A 64 33.76 -1.88 3.69
C ARG A 64 34.93 -0.95 3.38
N GLN A 65 34.90 0.30 3.86
CA GLN A 65 35.99 1.27 3.70
C GLN A 65 37.25 0.93 4.52
N LYS A 66 37.09 0.26 5.66
CA LYS A 66 38.21 -0.21 6.50
C LYS A 66 38.81 -1.55 6.04
N ARG A 67 38.32 -2.17 4.95
CA ARG A 67 39.05 -3.27 4.33
C ARG A 67 40.25 -2.65 3.62
N PRO A 68 41.50 -3.01 3.98
CA PRO A 68 42.65 -2.52 3.25
C PRO A 68 42.51 -2.97 1.79
N VAL A 69 42.60 -2.01 0.88
CA VAL A 69 43.00 -2.27 -0.50
C VAL A 69 44.49 -2.53 -0.43
N ASP A 70 44.88 -3.81 -0.39
CA ASP A 70 46.28 -4.20 -0.52
C ASP A 70 46.72 -3.89 -1.96
N ALA A 71 47.06 -2.63 -2.20
CA ALA A 71 47.77 -2.17 -3.38
C ALA A 71 49.21 -1.89 -2.97
N ALA A 72 50.12 -2.68 -3.55
CA ALA A 72 51.58 -2.59 -3.55
C ALA A 72 52.35 -3.17 -2.34
N SER A 73 52.76 -4.44 -2.45
CA SER A 73 54.19 -4.81 -2.30
C SER A 73 54.51 -6.20 -2.85
N SER A 74 55.65 -6.29 -3.53
CA SER A 74 56.49 -7.49 -3.75
C SER A 74 56.10 -8.50 -4.86
N SER A 75 56.64 -8.24 -6.06
CA SER A 75 57.32 -9.16 -7.00
C SER A 75 57.17 -10.69 -6.84
N THR A 76 55.94 -11.18 -6.70
CA THR A 76 55.65 -12.61 -6.78
C THR A 76 54.78 -12.76 -8.02
N VAL A 77 55.22 -13.57 -8.98
CA VAL A 77 54.44 -13.93 -10.17
C VAL A 77 53.03 -14.33 -9.72
N ASP A 78 52.07 -13.43 -9.93
CA ASP A 78 50.67 -13.65 -9.60
C ASP A 78 50.09 -14.60 -10.65
N CYS A 79 50.33 -15.89 -10.44
CA CYS A 79 49.64 -16.98 -11.14
C CYS A 79 48.19 -17.14 -10.64
N GLY A 80 47.61 -16.14 -10.00
CA GLY A 80 46.22 -16.11 -9.58
C GLY A 80 45.30 -15.70 -10.73
N VAL A 81 44.18 -16.43 -10.90
CA VAL A 81 43.09 -16.01 -11.78
C VAL A 81 42.68 -14.59 -11.37
N PRO A 82 42.62 -13.61 -12.29
CA PRO A 82 42.23 -12.25 -11.97
C PRO A 82 40.95 -12.23 -11.14
N LEU A 83 40.94 -11.50 -10.02
CA LEU A 83 39.81 -11.46 -9.08
C LEU A 83 38.48 -11.05 -9.77
N ASP A 84 38.55 -10.32 -10.88
CA ASP A 84 37.40 -9.93 -11.70
C ASP A 84 36.77 -11.13 -12.45
N LEU A 85 37.55 -12.18 -12.72
CA LEU A 85 37.09 -13.45 -13.28
C LEU A 85 36.60 -14.43 -12.20
N MET A 86 36.89 -14.17 -10.92
CA MET A 86 36.39 -14.97 -9.81
C MET A 86 34.91 -14.62 -9.53
N ASN A 87 34.00 -15.26 -10.25
CA ASN A 87 32.56 -15.11 -10.05
C ASN A 87 32.08 -15.77 -8.75
N THR A 88 32.39 -15.14 -7.61
CA THR A 88 31.89 -15.52 -6.28
C THR A 88 30.38 -15.30 -6.12
N ARG A 89 29.74 -14.59 -7.07
CA ARG A 89 28.31 -14.29 -7.10
C ARG A 89 27.46 -15.47 -7.62
N ALA A 90 28.06 -16.43 -8.31
CA ALA A 90 27.36 -17.58 -8.90
C ALA A 90 26.64 -18.49 -7.89
N ARG A 91 27.07 -18.53 -6.61
CA ARG A 91 26.41 -19.31 -5.54
C ARG A 91 25.87 -18.44 -4.40
N ALA A 92 25.92 -17.11 -4.55
CA ALA A 92 25.38 -16.22 -3.53
C ALA A 92 23.83 -16.20 -3.62
N PRO A 93 23.11 -16.21 -2.49
CA PRO A 93 21.68 -15.96 -2.50
C PRO A 93 21.41 -14.55 -3.04
N GLU A 94 20.30 -14.40 -3.74
CA GLU A 94 19.88 -13.13 -4.32
C GLU A 94 19.85 -11.99 -3.30
N THR A 95 20.26 -10.80 -3.74
CA THR A 95 20.10 -9.61 -2.91
C THR A 95 18.66 -9.11 -3.00
N ARG A 96 18.23 -8.38 -1.97
CA ARG A 96 16.88 -7.79 -1.95
C ARG A 96 16.62 -6.88 -3.15
N GLU A 97 17.63 -6.13 -3.58
CA GLU A 97 17.53 -5.21 -4.71
C GLU A 97 17.34 -5.98 -6.03
N GLU A 98 18.02 -7.11 -6.20
CA GLU A 98 17.82 -8.01 -7.35
C GLU A 98 16.44 -8.65 -7.36
N TYR A 99 15.94 -9.08 -6.19
CA TYR A 99 14.58 -9.61 -6.06
C TYR A 99 13.53 -8.56 -6.41
N GLU A 100 13.67 -7.35 -5.86
CA GLU A 100 12.76 -6.23 -6.16
C GLU A 100 12.82 -5.85 -7.64
N ALA A 101 14.02 -5.84 -8.25
CA ALA A 101 14.18 -5.59 -9.68
C ALA A 101 13.48 -6.65 -10.54
N ARG A 102 13.61 -7.94 -10.19
CA ARG A 102 12.90 -9.03 -10.88
C ARG A 102 11.39 -8.87 -10.77
N GLN A 103 10.90 -8.57 -9.57
CA GLN A 103 9.48 -8.42 -9.27
C GLN A 103 8.86 -7.13 -9.82
N ALA A 104 9.67 -6.11 -10.14
CA ALA A 104 9.20 -4.86 -10.71
C ALA A 104 8.85 -4.97 -12.21
N ILE A 105 9.31 -6.01 -12.89
CA ILE A 105 9.07 -6.19 -14.32
C ILE A 105 7.60 -6.54 -14.55
N VAL A 106 6.91 -5.76 -15.39
CA VAL A 106 5.52 -6.00 -15.79
C VAL A 106 5.45 -6.18 -17.30
N ARG A 107 4.80 -7.25 -17.75
CA ARG A 107 4.66 -7.63 -19.17
C ARG A 107 3.20 -7.79 -19.52
N ARG A 108 2.79 -7.37 -20.72
CA ARG A 108 1.47 -7.69 -21.28
C ARG A 108 1.58 -8.99 -22.07
N VAL A 109 0.79 -9.98 -21.68
CA VAL A 109 0.78 -11.31 -22.30
C VAL A 109 -0.64 -11.65 -22.72
N LEU A 110 -0.79 -12.19 -23.93
CA LEU A 110 -2.06 -12.71 -24.41
C LEU A 110 -2.28 -14.10 -23.82
N ASP A 111 -3.43 -14.28 -23.17
CA ASP A 111 -3.85 -15.59 -22.66
C ASP A 111 -4.33 -16.47 -23.83
N PRO A 112 -3.69 -17.62 -24.09
CA PRO A 112 -4.04 -18.49 -25.20
C PRO A 112 -5.44 -19.10 -25.09
N GLU A 113 -5.99 -19.26 -23.87
CA GLU A 113 -7.32 -19.87 -23.70
C GLU A 113 -8.46 -18.87 -23.91
N THR A 114 -8.34 -17.67 -23.34
CA THR A 114 -9.41 -16.66 -23.37
C THR A 114 -9.21 -15.55 -24.40
N GLY A 115 -8.02 -15.46 -25.01
CA GLY A 115 -7.64 -14.39 -25.93
C GLY A 115 -7.49 -13.01 -25.28
N ARG A 116 -7.57 -12.91 -23.94
CA ARG A 116 -7.50 -11.65 -23.21
C ARG A 116 -6.05 -11.23 -22.96
N SER A 117 -5.77 -9.94 -23.08
CA SER A 117 -4.49 -9.35 -22.65
C SER A 117 -4.45 -9.27 -21.12
N ARG A 118 -3.55 -10.03 -20.49
CA ARG A 118 -3.30 -10.03 -19.05
C ARG A 118 -1.97 -9.32 -18.77
N LEU A 119 -1.86 -8.61 -17.65
CA LEU A 119 -0.57 -8.11 -17.18
C LEU A 119 0.04 -9.16 -16.24
N VAL A 120 1.29 -9.51 -16.48
CA VAL A 120 2.05 -10.48 -15.70
C VAL A 120 3.20 -9.75 -15.03
N LYS A 121 3.30 -9.88 -13.71
CA LYS A 121 4.34 -9.25 -12.90
C LYS A 121 5.32 -10.30 -12.38
N GLY A 122 6.61 -9.96 -12.43
CA GLY A 122 7.69 -10.76 -11.87
C GLY A 122 7.64 -12.22 -12.35
N ASP A 123 7.52 -13.13 -11.40
CA ASP A 123 7.61 -14.57 -11.60
C ASP A 123 6.29 -15.23 -12.07
N GLY A 124 5.24 -14.46 -12.33
CA GLY A 124 3.98 -14.97 -12.87
C GLY A 124 2.70 -14.48 -12.21
N GLU A 125 2.78 -13.47 -11.34
CA GLU A 125 1.57 -12.88 -10.72
C GLU A 125 0.72 -12.20 -11.80
N ILE A 126 -0.51 -12.67 -11.98
CA ILE A 126 -1.45 -12.08 -12.93
C ILE A 126 -2.13 -10.89 -12.25
N ILE A 127 -2.02 -9.72 -12.87
CA ILE A 127 -2.66 -8.48 -12.43
C ILE A 127 -3.55 -7.92 -13.55
N GLU A 128 -4.61 -7.23 -13.13
CA GLU A 128 -5.54 -6.57 -14.05
C GLU A 128 -5.17 -5.08 -14.20
N GLU A 129 -5.37 -4.55 -15.41
CA GLU A 129 -5.24 -3.12 -15.66
C GLU A 129 -6.49 -2.40 -15.16
N CYS A 130 -6.33 -1.52 -14.17
CA CYS A 130 -7.39 -0.56 -13.83
C CYS A 130 -7.61 0.38 -15.01
N VAL A 131 -8.80 0.34 -15.60
CA VAL A 131 -9.18 1.21 -16.71
C VAL A 131 -9.74 2.54 -16.23
N SER A 132 -9.62 3.59 -17.06
CA SER A 132 -10.29 4.86 -16.79
C SER A 132 -11.81 4.70 -16.82
N ARG A 133 -12.53 5.61 -16.16
CA ARG A 133 -14.00 5.59 -16.13
C ARG A 133 -14.61 5.64 -17.52
N GLU A 134 -14.08 6.49 -18.40
CA GLU A 134 -14.56 6.64 -19.78
C GLU A 134 -14.36 5.33 -20.56
N ARG A 135 -13.15 4.75 -20.50
CA ARG A 135 -12.85 3.48 -21.17
C ARG A 135 -13.74 2.34 -20.65
N HIS A 136 -14.01 2.30 -19.35
CA HIS A 136 -14.93 1.33 -18.77
C HIS A 136 -16.36 1.49 -19.32
N MET A 137 -16.85 2.73 -19.45
CA MET A 137 -18.15 3.01 -20.05
C MET A 137 -18.22 2.59 -21.52
N ASP A 138 -17.16 2.83 -22.29
CA ASP A 138 -17.09 2.43 -23.70
C ASP A 138 -17.06 0.91 -23.87
N ILE A 139 -16.28 0.20 -23.06
CA ILE A 139 -16.27 -1.27 -23.04
C ILE A 139 -17.67 -1.81 -22.75
N ASN A 140 -18.35 -1.26 -21.73
CA ASN A 140 -19.71 -1.69 -21.39
C ASN A 140 -20.69 -1.39 -22.51
N ARG A 141 -20.62 -0.21 -23.12
CA ARG A 141 -21.48 0.17 -24.25
C ARG A 141 -21.27 -0.77 -25.44
N GLN A 142 -20.03 -1.10 -25.77
CA GLN A 142 -19.73 -2.05 -26.86
C GLN A 142 -20.23 -3.46 -26.53
N ALA A 143 -20.02 -3.92 -25.29
CA ALA A 143 -20.44 -5.25 -24.85
C ALA A 143 -21.97 -5.42 -24.89
N THR A 144 -22.75 -4.36 -24.62
CA THR A 144 -24.22 -4.41 -24.60
C THR A 144 -24.88 -3.92 -25.89
N ALA A 145 -24.12 -3.50 -26.89
CA ALA A 145 -24.66 -2.89 -28.11
C ALA A 145 -25.64 -3.80 -28.88
N GLY A 146 -25.44 -5.11 -28.84
CA GLY A 146 -26.30 -6.10 -29.52
C GLY A 146 -27.40 -6.72 -28.66
N ASP A 147 -27.38 -6.49 -27.35
CA ASP A 147 -28.21 -7.22 -26.38
C ASP A 147 -29.69 -6.88 -26.52
N GLY A 148 -30.01 -5.59 -26.74
CA GLY A 148 -31.41 -5.16 -26.93
C GLY A 148 -32.09 -5.80 -28.15
N ALA A 149 -31.37 -5.98 -29.25
CA ALA A 149 -31.90 -6.61 -30.45
C ALA A 149 -32.06 -8.14 -30.29
N GLU A 150 -31.13 -8.79 -29.58
CA GLU A 150 -31.27 -10.21 -29.22
C GLU A 150 -32.42 -10.46 -28.25
N PHE A 151 -32.54 -9.62 -27.23
CA PHE A 151 -33.64 -9.68 -26.26
C PHE A 151 -34.98 -9.55 -26.96
N GLN A 152 -35.17 -8.53 -27.82
CA GLN A 152 -36.40 -8.37 -28.59
C GLN A 152 -36.70 -9.63 -29.42
N ARG A 153 -35.75 -10.13 -30.22
CA ARG A 153 -35.97 -11.35 -31.02
C ARG A 153 -36.39 -12.57 -30.19
N LYS A 154 -35.84 -12.75 -28.98
CA LYS A 154 -36.17 -13.86 -28.08
C LYS A 154 -37.46 -13.64 -27.29
N SER A 155 -37.83 -12.39 -27.00
CA SER A 155 -38.96 -12.04 -26.14
C SER A 155 -40.29 -11.83 -26.86
N VAL A 156 -40.31 -11.30 -28.11
CA VAL A 156 -41.57 -11.10 -28.86
C VAL A 156 -42.03 -12.32 -29.68
N GLY A 157 -41.37 -13.47 -29.52
CA GLY A 157 -41.61 -14.68 -30.31
C GLY A 157 -42.75 -15.61 -29.89
N TRP A 158 -43.68 -15.22 -29.01
CA TRP A 158 -44.84 -16.09 -28.64
C TRP A 158 -46.22 -15.54 -29.05
N ASN A 159 -46.36 -14.28 -29.44
CA ASN A 159 -47.70 -13.69 -29.68
C ASN A 159 -47.92 -13.22 -31.12
N VAL A 160 -47.56 -14.06 -32.09
CA VAL A 160 -48.04 -13.92 -33.47
C VAL A 160 -48.54 -15.27 -33.95
N GLY A 161 -49.78 -15.59 -33.57
CA GLY A 161 -50.56 -16.75 -34.00
C GLY A 161 -52.03 -16.39 -33.93
#